data_AF-A0A2N2YFH4-F1
#
_entry.id   AF-A0A2N2YFH4-F1
#
_cell.length_a   1.000
_cell.length_b   1.000
_cell.length_c   1.000
_cell.angle_alpha   90.00
_cell.angle_beta   90.00
_cell.angle_gamma   90.00
#
_symmetry.space_group_name_H-M   'P 1'
#
loop_
_entity.id
_entity.type
_entity.pdbx_description
1 polymer ?
#
loop_
_entity_poly.entity_id
_entity_poly.type
_entity_poly.pdbx_seq_one_letter_code
_entity_poly.pdbx_strand_id
1 'polypeptide(L)'
;YTTLRLQSPMSWGAWTLMIVTPLSLIWCALNIKILFPKWDWKYKWLYQLEAFFRKHQMPLAWMMLISSLILGVYTGILLSAFNARPLWNTSILGPLFLTSGLSTGAAAIVLISKNAAERLTFARIDLMLIGIELFLIIHMFMGFLASTQVHIDAASLFLGGAYTVPFWLFVVTLGLAIPALLELLEIRKFHMPYFIAPVMVIIGGLIFRFIIVYAGQASRWLY
;
A
#
# COMPACT_ATOMS: atom_id res chain seq x y z
N TYR A 1 19.21 19.77 -6.27
CA TYR A 1 17.91 19.08 -6.13
C TYR A 1 17.32 18.58 -7.47
N THR A 2 17.85 18.99 -8.64
CA THR A 2 17.38 18.54 -9.96
C THR A 2 18.28 17.50 -10.66
N THR A 3 19.32 17.00 -9.98
CA THR A 3 20.23 16.00 -10.54
C THR A 3 19.61 14.60 -10.44
N LEU A 4 19.31 14.01 -11.60
CA LEU A 4 18.79 12.66 -11.67
C LEU A 4 19.94 11.66 -11.46
N ARG A 5 19.90 10.90 -10.37
CA ARG A 5 20.88 9.86 -10.05
C ARG A 5 20.29 8.49 -10.35
N LEU A 6 20.51 7.99 -11.58
CA LEU A 6 19.94 6.72 -12.06
C LEU A 6 20.25 5.51 -11.16
N GLN A 7 21.41 5.51 -10.49
CA GLN A 7 21.84 4.44 -9.60
C GLN A 7 21.25 4.51 -8.19
N SER A 8 20.56 5.61 -7.84
CA SER A 8 19.98 5.79 -6.51
C SER A 8 18.49 5.46 -6.54
N PRO A 9 18.02 4.42 -5.83
CA PRO A 9 16.59 4.17 -5.66
C PRO A 9 15.88 5.43 -5.13
N MET A 10 16.49 6.17 -4.21
CA MET A 10 15.93 7.40 -3.66
C MET A 10 15.63 8.47 -4.72
N SER A 11 16.46 8.56 -5.77
CA SER A 11 16.21 9.45 -6.91
C SER A 11 14.93 9.03 -7.64
N TRP A 12 14.76 7.73 -7.92
CA TRP A 12 13.57 7.22 -8.60
C TRP A 12 12.28 7.54 -7.84
N GLY A 13 12.26 7.30 -6.53
CA GLY A 13 11.09 7.62 -5.70
C GLY A 13 10.71 9.10 -5.75
N ALA A 14 11.69 10.00 -5.67
CA ALA A 14 11.45 11.45 -5.74
C ALA A 14 10.85 11.88 -7.09
N TRP A 15 11.38 11.37 -8.21
CA TRP A 15 10.86 11.68 -9.54
C TRP A 15 9.46 11.09 -9.76
N THR A 16 9.21 9.86 -9.31
CA THR A 16 7.87 9.27 -9.39
C THR A 16 6.87 10.07 -8.57
N LEU A 17 7.21 10.50 -7.35
CA LEU A 17 6.36 11.39 -6.54
C LEU A 17 6.09 12.73 -7.22
N MET A 18 7.11 13.32 -7.85
CA MET A 18 6.98 14.58 -8.60
C MET A 18 6.02 14.45 -9.78
N ILE A 19 5.82 13.25 -10.32
CA ILE A 19 4.85 12.96 -11.39
C ILE A 19 3.47 12.63 -10.81
N VAL A 20 3.37 11.68 -9.88
CA VAL A 20 2.09 11.19 -9.33
C VAL A 20 1.31 12.33 -8.65
N THR A 21 2.00 13.14 -7.86
CA THR A 21 1.36 14.19 -7.04
C THR A 21 0.57 15.19 -7.89
N PRO A 22 1.16 15.89 -8.89
CA PRO A 22 0.40 16.81 -9.71
C PRO A 22 -0.69 16.10 -10.54
N LEU A 23 -0.45 14.89 -11.05
CA LEU A 23 -1.47 14.16 -11.80
C LEU A 23 -2.69 13.82 -10.93
N SER A 24 -2.46 13.41 -9.67
CA SER A 24 -3.53 13.15 -8.70
C SER A 24 -4.34 14.42 -8.39
N LEU A 25 -3.67 15.57 -8.21
CA LEU A 25 -4.34 16.85 -8.00
C LEU A 25 -5.17 17.27 -9.22
N ILE A 26 -4.65 17.09 -10.43
CA ILE A 26 -5.39 17.33 -11.67
C ILE A 26 -6.61 16.42 -11.73
N TRP A 27 -6.47 15.13 -11.43
CA TRP A 27 -7.59 14.18 -11.44
C TRP A 27 -8.68 14.55 -10.44
N CYS A 28 -8.30 14.96 -9.22
CA CYS A 28 -9.25 15.48 -8.23
C CYS A 28 -9.92 16.76 -8.73
N ALA A 29 -9.18 17.70 -9.33
CA ALA A 29 -9.73 18.93 -9.88
C ALA A 29 -10.73 18.66 -11.02
N LEU A 30 -10.46 17.68 -11.89
CA LEU A 30 -11.39 17.26 -12.94
C LEU A 30 -12.71 16.70 -12.39
N ASN A 31 -12.68 16.11 -11.20
CA ASN A 31 -13.84 15.45 -10.59
C ASN A 31 -14.44 16.26 -9.41
N ILE A 32 -13.96 17.48 -9.17
CA ILE A 32 -14.36 18.29 -8.01
C ILE A 32 -15.86 18.57 -7.97
N LYS A 33 -16.51 18.68 -9.13
CA LYS A 33 -17.95 18.92 -9.26
C LYS A 33 -18.81 17.74 -8.78
N ILE A 34 -18.25 16.53 -8.71
CA ILE A 34 -18.94 15.36 -8.13
C ILE A 34 -19.13 15.56 -6.62
N LEU A 35 -18.11 16.13 -5.94
CA LEU A 35 -18.16 16.42 -4.50
C LEU A 35 -18.85 17.75 -4.20
N PHE A 36 -18.59 18.76 -5.04
CA PHE A 36 -19.11 20.12 -4.91
C PHE A 36 -19.82 20.54 -6.21
N PRO A 37 -21.11 20.20 -6.39
CA PRO A 37 -21.83 20.45 -7.65
C PRO A 37 -21.90 21.93 -8.08
N LYS A 38 -21.82 22.85 -7.11
CA LYS A 38 -21.81 24.30 -7.33
C LYS A 38 -20.40 24.88 -7.50
N TRP A 39 -19.38 24.04 -7.60
CA TRP A 39 -18.00 24.51 -7.77
C TRP A 39 -17.82 25.14 -9.15
N ASP A 40 -17.34 26.38 -9.13
CA ASP A 40 -17.11 27.14 -10.34
C ASP A 40 -15.70 27.74 -10.37
N TRP A 41 -15.01 27.53 -11.48
CA TRP A 41 -13.63 28.01 -11.64
C TRP A 41 -13.65 29.49 -11.96
N LYS A 42 -13.17 30.33 -11.02
CA LYS A 42 -13.23 31.80 -11.17
C LYS A 42 -12.50 32.37 -12.40
N TYR A 43 -11.54 31.64 -12.97
CA TYR A 43 -10.67 32.14 -14.04
C TYR A 43 -10.85 31.36 -15.34
N LYS A 44 -10.91 32.07 -16.49
CA LYS A 44 -11.10 31.48 -17.82
C LYS A 44 -10.04 30.42 -18.20
N TRP A 45 -8.78 30.63 -17.82
CA TRP A 45 -7.68 29.69 -18.10
C TRP A 45 -7.87 28.33 -17.41
N LEU A 46 -8.55 28.29 -16.26
CA LEU A 46 -8.83 27.04 -15.54
C LEU A 46 -9.84 26.17 -16.30
N TYR A 47 -10.84 26.76 -16.95
CA TYR A 47 -11.75 25.98 -17.82
C TYR A 47 -11.04 25.46 -19.06
N GLN A 48 -10.12 26.24 -19.65
CA GLN A 48 -9.33 25.79 -20.79
C GLN A 48 -8.44 24.59 -20.39
N LEU A 49 -7.81 24.64 -19.22
CA LEU A 49 -7.05 23.52 -18.68
C LEU A 49 -7.94 22.32 -18.35
N GLU A 50 -9.09 22.53 -17.70
CA GLU A 50 -10.05 21.45 -17.43
C GLU A 50 -10.46 20.77 -18.74
N ALA A 51 -10.84 21.53 -19.77
CA ALA A 51 -11.21 21.01 -21.08
C ALA A 51 -10.06 20.24 -21.75
N PHE A 52 -8.83 20.76 -21.67
CA PHE A 52 -7.64 20.09 -22.20
C PHE A 52 -7.39 18.74 -21.52
N PHE A 53 -7.40 18.68 -20.18
CA PHE A 53 -7.18 17.44 -19.45
C PHE A 53 -8.37 16.49 -19.57
N ARG A 54 -9.61 16.98 -19.68
CA ARG A 54 -10.79 16.18 -20.02
C ARG A 54 -10.62 15.47 -21.36
N LYS A 55 -10.15 16.19 -22.39
CA LYS A 55 -9.84 15.61 -23.71
C LYS A 55 -8.78 14.51 -23.64
N HIS A 56 -7.82 14.63 -22.71
CA HIS A 56 -6.71 13.68 -22.53
C HIS A 56 -6.84 12.81 -21.26
N GLN A 57 -8.07 12.51 -20.82
CA GLN A 57 -8.31 11.72 -19.61
C GLN A 57 -7.71 10.32 -19.66
N MET A 58 -7.76 9.66 -20.82
CA MET A 58 -7.21 8.30 -20.96
C MET A 58 -5.69 8.28 -20.79
N PRO A 59 -4.90 9.10 -21.52
CA PRO A 59 -3.47 9.24 -21.24
C PRO A 59 -3.16 9.60 -19.78
N LEU A 60 -3.93 10.53 -19.21
CA LEU A 60 -3.77 10.96 -17.82
C LEU A 60 -3.94 9.78 -16.84
N ALA A 61 -5.01 8.98 -17.02
CA ALA A 61 -5.29 7.80 -16.20
C ALA A 61 -4.17 6.76 -16.30
N TRP A 62 -3.66 6.49 -17.51
CA TRP A 62 -2.55 5.56 -17.70
C TRP A 62 -1.26 6.04 -17.02
N MET A 63 -0.91 7.33 -17.17
CA MET A 63 0.25 7.90 -16.49
C MET A 63 0.12 7.78 -14.97
N MET A 64 -1.06 8.08 -14.43
CA MET A 64 -1.33 7.94 -12.99
C MET A 64 -1.23 6.49 -12.52
N LEU A 65 -1.84 5.55 -13.25
CA LEU A 65 -1.82 4.14 -12.89
C LEU A 65 -0.39 3.60 -12.84
N ILE A 66 0.38 3.82 -13.91
CA ILE A 66 1.77 3.34 -14.01
C ILE A 66 2.62 3.97 -12.92
N SER A 67 2.52 5.29 -12.74
CA SER A 67 3.34 5.99 -11.74
C SER A 67 2.94 5.62 -10.30
N SER A 68 1.67 5.36 -10.02
CA SER A 68 1.20 4.87 -8.70
C SER A 68 1.66 3.44 -8.42
N LEU A 69 1.67 2.57 -9.43
CA LEU A 69 2.20 1.22 -9.32
C LEU A 69 3.70 1.25 -8.99
N ILE A 70 4.48 2.05 -9.72
CA ILE A 70 5.90 2.26 -9.45
C ILE A 70 6.10 2.77 -8.02
N LEU A 71 5.32 3.76 -7.60
CA LEU A 71 5.40 4.33 -6.25
C LEU A 71 5.07 3.32 -5.15
N GLY A 72 4.05 2.48 -5.35
CA GLY A 72 3.64 1.46 -4.40
C GLY A 72 4.73 0.40 -4.19
N VAL A 73 5.34 -0.08 -5.27
CA VAL A 73 6.44 -1.06 -5.23
C VAL A 73 7.75 -0.44 -4.73
N TYR A 74 7.97 0.85 -5.03
CA TYR A 74 9.21 1.56 -4.77
C TYR A 74 9.68 1.49 -3.31
N THR A 75 8.76 1.59 -2.35
CA THR A 75 9.13 1.54 -0.93
C THR A 75 9.80 0.20 -0.58
N GLY A 76 9.25 -0.91 -1.09
CA GLY A 76 9.84 -2.23 -0.91
C GLY A 76 11.19 -2.37 -1.63
N ILE A 77 11.32 -1.84 -2.85
CA ILE A 77 12.59 -1.83 -3.60
C ILE A 77 13.67 -1.01 -2.90
N LEU A 78 13.30 0.15 -2.35
CA LEU A 78 14.21 1.01 -1.61
C LEU A 78 14.77 0.27 -0.40
N LEU A 79 13.91 -0.42 0.36
CA LEU A 79 14.36 -1.24 1.49
C LEU A 79 15.24 -2.39 1.00
N SER A 80 14.85 -3.11 -0.06
CA SER A 80 15.61 -4.25 -0.56
C SER A 80 16.99 -3.91 -1.09
N ALA A 81 17.20 -2.67 -1.55
CA ALA A 81 18.49 -2.18 -1.97
C ALA A 81 19.53 -2.08 -0.83
N PHE A 82 19.11 -2.10 0.44
CA PHE A 82 20.01 -2.12 1.58
C PHE A 82 20.51 -3.55 1.87
N ASN A 83 21.43 -4.05 1.04
CA ASN A 83 22.02 -5.40 1.15
C ASN A 83 22.59 -5.72 2.55
N ALA A 84 23.02 -4.71 3.30
CA ALA A 84 23.51 -4.85 4.67
C ALA A 84 22.43 -5.25 5.70
N ARG A 85 21.17 -5.42 5.28
CA ARG A 85 20.02 -5.67 6.15
C ARG A 85 19.27 -6.91 5.63
N PRO A 86 19.51 -8.08 6.23
CA PRO A 86 19.02 -9.37 5.72
C PRO A 86 17.50 -9.42 5.59
N LEU A 87 16.77 -8.83 6.55
CA LEU A 87 15.31 -8.77 6.47
C LEU A 87 14.82 -7.95 5.27
N TRP A 88 15.52 -6.85 4.98
CA TRP A 88 15.13 -6.01 3.86
C TRP A 88 15.54 -6.60 2.52
N ASN A 89 16.67 -7.33 2.49
CA ASN A 89 17.23 -7.89 1.27
C ASN A 89 16.43 -9.11 0.75
N THR A 90 15.23 -8.84 0.26
CA THR A 90 14.37 -9.83 -0.41
C THR A 90 13.52 -9.14 -1.48
N SER A 91 13.34 -9.81 -2.62
CA SER A 91 12.54 -9.30 -3.74
C SER A 91 11.04 -9.24 -3.42
N ILE A 92 10.58 -9.98 -2.40
CA ILE A 92 9.17 -10.07 -2.01
C ILE A 92 8.66 -8.75 -1.41
N LEU A 93 9.53 -7.91 -0.84
CA LEU A 93 9.10 -6.65 -0.21
C LEU A 93 8.43 -5.69 -1.20
N GLY A 94 8.88 -5.63 -2.45
CA GLY A 94 8.26 -4.77 -3.47
C GLY A 94 6.76 -5.08 -3.65
N PRO A 95 6.42 -6.31 -4.07
CA PRO A 95 5.03 -6.76 -4.15
C PRO A 95 4.27 -6.66 -2.83
N LEU A 96 4.91 -6.98 -1.69
CA LEU A 96 4.25 -6.96 -0.39
C LEU A 96 3.81 -5.54 0.02
N PHE A 97 4.67 -4.54 -0.18
CA PHE A 97 4.32 -3.13 0.08
C PHE A 97 3.26 -2.60 -0.88
N LEU A 98 3.28 -3.05 -2.15
CA LEU A 98 2.24 -2.70 -3.10
C LEU A 98 0.88 -3.26 -2.68
N THR A 99 0.81 -4.56 -2.38
CA THR A 99 -0.45 -5.22 -1.96
C THR A 99 -1.00 -4.60 -0.69
N SER A 100 -0.16 -4.40 0.33
CA SER A 100 -0.57 -3.74 1.58
C SER A 100 -1.01 -2.28 1.36
N GLY A 101 -0.36 -1.57 0.42
CA GLY A 101 -0.77 -0.23 -0.03
C GLY A 101 -2.14 -0.20 -0.70
N LEU A 102 -2.41 -1.16 -1.59
CA LEU A 102 -3.70 -1.30 -2.26
C LEU A 102 -4.80 -1.67 -1.26
N SER A 103 -4.53 -2.58 -0.33
CA SER A 103 -5.47 -3.02 0.71
C SER A 103 -5.89 -1.85 1.60
N THR A 104 -4.90 -1.14 2.18
CA THR A 104 -5.16 0.07 2.97
C THR A 104 -5.87 1.18 2.18
N GLY A 105 -5.62 1.30 0.87
CA GLY A 105 -6.35 2.22 -0.01
C GLY A 105 -7.81 1.80 -0.24
N ALA A 106 -8.07 0.51 -0.46
CA ALA A 106 -9.42 -0.03 -0.59
C ALA A 106 -10.23 0.17 0.71
N ALA A 107 -9.63 -0.14 1.86
CA ALA A 107 -10.21 0.12 3.17
C ALA A 107 -10.56 1.61 3.37
N ALA A 108 -9.67 2.53 2.99
CA ALA A 108 -9.96 3.97 3.06
C ALA A 108 -11.16 4.38 2.19
N ILE A 109 -11.32 3.78 1.00
CA ILE A 109 -12.48 4.01 0.13
C ILE A 109 -13.75 3.49 0.79
N VAL A 110 -13.74 2.30 1.42
CA VAL A 110 -14.91 1.76 2.14
C VAL A 110 -15.37 2.71 3.26
N LEU A 111 -14.44 3.29 4.02
CA LEU A 111 -14.75 4.22 5.11
C LEU A 111 -15.43 5.51 4.61
N ILE A 112 -14.99 6.04 3.48
CA ILE A 112 -15.44 7.34 2.97
C ILE A 112 -16.65 7.20 2.04
N SER A 113 -16.79 6.05 1.35
CA SER A 113 -17.88 5.81 0.42
C SER A 113 -19.24 5.91 1.12
N LYS A 114 -20.20 6.55 0.46
CA LYS A 114 -21.60 6.62 0.90
C LYS A 114 -22.48 5.56 0.23
N ASN A 115 -21.94 4.80 -0.71
CA ASN A 115 -22.67 3.83 -1.52
C ASN A 115 -22.38 2.41 -1.04
N ALA A 116 -23.41 1.69 -0.60
CA ALA A 116 -23.27 0.31 -0.11
C ALA A 116 -22.71 -0.66 -1.17
N ALA A 117 -23.07 -0.48 -2.45
CA ALA A 117 -22.56 -1.33 -3.53
C ALA A 117 -21.06 -1.10 -3.79
N GLU A 118 -20.61 0.15 -3.68
CA GLU A 118 -19.20 0.51 -3.79
C GLU A 118 -18.40 -0.06 -2.61
N ARG A 119 -18.91 0.08 -1.39
CA ARG A 119 -18.31 -0.52 -0.19
C ARG A 119 -18.14 -2.04 -0.35
N LEU A 120 -19.18 -2.74 -0.77
CA LEU A 120 -19.12 -4.19 -0.99
C LEU A 120 -18.11 -4.59 -2.08
N THR A 121 -17.99 -3.77 -3.13
CA THR A 121 -17.02 -4.00 -4.21
C THR A 121 -15.59 -3.86 -3.68
N PHE A 122 -15.29 -2.80 -2.94
CA PHE A 122 -13.97 -2.60 -2.37
C PHE A 122 -13.64 -3.57 -1.23
N ALA A 123 -14.62 -4.00 -0.43
CA ALA A 123 -14.43 -5.08 0.55
C ALA A 123 -14.05 -6.42 -0.11
N ARG A 124 -14.63 -6.75 -1.27
CA ARG A 124 -14.21 -7.96 -2.04
C ARG A 124 -12.79 -7.84 -2.60
N ILE A 125 -12.43 -6.65 -3.07
CA ILE A 125 -11.08 -6.36 -3.56
C ILE A 125 -10.09 -6.47 -2.40
N ASP A 126 -10.42 -5.90 -1.24
CA ASP A 126 -9.58 -5.95 -0.05
C ASP A 126 -9.39 -7.39 0.44
N LEU A 127 -10.47 -8.18 0.52
CA LEU A 127 -10.39 -9.60 0.86
C LEU A 127 -9.43 -10.39 -0.07
N MET A 128 -9.45 -10.10 -1.37
CA MET A 128 -8.50 -10.68 -2.33
C MET A 128 -7.06 -10.22 -2.04
N LEU A 129 -6.86 -8.93 -1.77
CA LEU A 129 -5.54 -8.36 -1.45
C LEU A 129 -4.99 -8.92 -0.14
N ILE A 130 -5.81 -9.09 0.89
CA ILE A 130 -5.43 -9.74 2.15
C ILE A 130 -4.94 -11.17 1.88
N GLY A 131 -5.65 -11.92 1.03
CA GLY A 131 -5.21 -13.26 0.61
C GLY A 131 -3.83 -13.25 -0.08
N ILE A 132 -3.59 -12.28 -0.97
CA ILE A 132 -2.29 -12.10 -1.62
C ILE A 132 -1.22 -11.68 -0.61
N GLU A 133 -1.55 -10.79 0.33
CA GLU A 133 -0.62 -10.31 1.36
C GLU A 133 -0.19 -11.45 2.29
N LEU A 134 -1.13 -12.27 2.78
CA LEU A 134 -0.82 -13.46 3.56
C LEU A 134 0.03 -14.46 2.78
N PHE A 135 -0.28 -14.68 1.50
CA PHE A 135 0.53 -15.52 0.63
C PHE A 135 1.98 -15.00 0.53
N LEU A 136 2.16 -13.69 0.30
CA LEU A 136 3.48 -13.07 0.21
C LEU A 136 4.23 -13.10 1.54
N ILE A 137 3.55 -12.89 2.68
CA ILE A 137 4.14 -13.00 4.03
C ILE A 137 4.66 -14.42 4.26
N ILE A 138 3.85 -15.43 3.97
CA ILE A 138 4.26 -16.84 4.12
C ILE A 138 5.50 -17.12 3.24
N HIS A 139 5.47 -16.70 1.97
CA HIS A 139 6.60 -16.90 1.06
C HIS A 139 7.85 -16.14 1.48
N MET A 140 7.70 -14.95 2.10
CA MET A 140 8.81 -14.21 2.66
C MET A 140 9.52 -15.01 3.75
N PHE A 141 8.77 -15.60 4.70
CA PHE A 141 9.35 -16.44 5.74
C PHE A 141 9.92 -17.75 5.21
N MET A 142 9.24 -18.42 4.28
CA MET A 142 9.79 -19.61 3.61
C MET A 142 11.11 -19.28 2.91
N GLY A 143 11.19 -18.15 2.21
CA GLY A 143 12.40 -17.67 1.56
C GLY A 143 13.53 -17.38 2.54
N PHE A 144 13.24 -16.77 3.69
CA PHE A 144 14.24 -16.56 4.74
C PHE A 144 14.74 -17.85 5.35
N LEU A 145 13.85 -18.79 5.67
CA LEU A 145 14.20 -20.07 6.29
C LEU A 145 14.98 -21.01 5.36
N ALA A 146 14.84 -20.84 4.04
CA ALA A 146 15.58 -21.58 3.02
C ALA A 146 16.90 -20.89 2.60
N SER A 147 17.24 -19.74 3.19
CA SER A 147 18.39 -18.92 2.81
C SER A 147 19.55 -19.09 3.81
N THR A 148 20.50 -18.16 3.81
CA THR A 148 21.67 -18.19 4.70
C THR A 148 21.28 -18.06 6.17
N GLN A 149 22.18 -18.46 7.08
CA GLN A 149 21.96 -18.36 8.53
C GLN A 149 21.50 -16.95 8.95
N VAL A 150 22.06 -15.92 8.33
CA VAL A 150 21.75 -14.52 8.64
C VAL A 150 20.29 -14.16 8.27
N HIS A 151 19.71 -14.77 7.23
CA HIS A 151 18.28 -14.62 6.92
C HIS A 151 17.40 -15.45 7.86
N ILE A 152 17.85 -16.64 8.27
CA ILE A 152 17.16 -17.47 9.28
C ILE A 152 17.09 -16.70 10.60
N ASP A 153 18.19 -16.06 11.02
CA ASP A 153 18.24 -15.20 12.21
C ASP A 153 17.30 -14.00 12.06
N ALA A 154 17.21 -13.39 10.87
CA ALA A 154 16.23 -12.33 10.62
C ALA A 154 14.77 -12.82 10.73
N ALA A 155 14.46 -14.03 10.27
CA ALA A 155 13.14 -14.64 10.46
C ALA A 155 12.86 -14.94 11.94
N SER A 156 13.87 -15.32 12.72
CA SER A 156 13.74 -15.61 14.16
C SER A 156 13.22 -14.41 14.96
N LEU A 157 13.46 -13.17 14.50
CA LEU A 157 12.89 -11.96 15.09
C LEU A 157 11.35 -12.00 15.18
N PHE A 158 10.71 -12.74 14.27
CA PHE A 158 9.26 -12.90 14.15
C PHE A 158 8.75 -14.28 14.58
N LEU A 159 9.63 -15.29 14.67
CA LEU A 159 9.30 -16.68 14.98
C LEU A 159 9.76 -17.08 16.39
N GLY A 160 9.68 -16.15 17.35
CA GLY A 160 10.12 -16.34 18.73
C GLY A 160 10.87 -15.14 19.32
N GLY A 161 11.29 -14.19 18.48
CA GLY A 161 11.99 -12.96 18.89
C GLY A 161 11.08 -11.79 19.25
N ALA A 162 11.69 -10.61 19.38
CA ALA A 162 11.06 -9.39 19.91
C ALA A 162 9.86 -8.87 19.09
N TYR A 163 9.78 -9.19 17.79
CA TYR A 163 8.70 -8.73 16.91
C TYR A 163 7.59 -9.77 16.71
N THR A 164 7.70 -10.94 17.33
CA THR A 164 6.72 -12.04 17.20
C THR A 164 5.32 -11.59 17.57
N VAL A 165 5.14 -11.12 18.82
CA VAL A 165 3.83 -10.67 19.31
C VAL A 165 3.28 -9.53 18.46
N PRO A 166 3.99 -8.41 18.25
CA PRO A 166 3.39 -7.31 17.53
C PRO A 166 3.08 -7.64 16.07
N PHE A 167 3.87 -8.50 15.42
CA PHE A 167 3.60 -8.92 14.05
C PHE A 167 2.41 -9.86 13.95
N TRP A 168 2.42 -10.98 14.66
CA TRP A 168 1.35 -11.99 14.52
C TRP A 168 0.02 -11.51 15.11
N LEU A 169 0.03 -10.77 16.21
CA LEU A 169 -1.19 -10.27 16.83
C LEU A 169 -1.75 -9.06 16.08
N PHE A 170 -0.97 -8.00 15.88
CA PHE A 170 -1.51 -6.76 15.31
C PHE A 170 -1.56 -6.75 13.79
N VAL A 171 -0.57 -7.33 13.11
CA VAL A 171 -0.57 -7.36 11.63
C VAL A 171 -1.38 -8.54 11.13
N VAL A 172 -0.97 -9.77 11.45
CA VAL A 172 -1.59 -10.97 10.85
C VAL A 172 -2.99 -11.21 11.40
N THR A 173 -3.19 -11.12 12.72
CA THR A 173 -4.50 -11.43 13.31
C THR A 173 -5.46 -10.26 13.20
N LEU A 174 -5.12 -9.10 13.78
CA LEU A 174 -5.99 -7.93 13.80
C LEU A 174 -6.04 -7.20 12.45
N GLY A 175 -4.94 -7.12 11.72
CA GLY A 175 -4.85 -6.39 10.45
C GLY A 175 -5.31 -7.18 9.22
N LEU A 176 -5.30 -8.52 9.27
CA LEU A 176 -5.60 -9.38 8.12
C LEU A 176 -6.67 -10.43 8.42
N ALA A 177 -6.46 -11.33 9.38
CA ALA A 177 -7.34 -12.49 9.60
C ALA A 177 -8.74 -12.09 10.09
N ILE A 178 -8.82 -11.20 11.08
CA ILE A 178 -10.11 -10.70 11.59
C ILE A 178 -10.83 -9.88 10.51
N PRO A 179 -10.21 -8.89 9.84
CA PRO A 179 -10.85 -8.19 8.73
C PRO A 179 -11.35 -9.12 7.62
N ALA A 180 -10.55 -10.10 7.21
CA ALA A 180 -10.97 -11.08 6.21
C ALA A 180 -12.22 -11.87 6.64
N LEU A 181 -12.29 -12.27 7.91
CA LEU A 181 -13.48 -12.92 8.46
C LEU A 181 -14.69 -11.98 8.44
N LEU A 182 -14.52 -10.74 8.89
CA LEU A 182 -15.58 -9.74 8.93
C LEU A 182 -16.12 -9.42 7.52
N GLU A 183 -15.24 -9.24 6.54
CA GLU A 183 -15.61 -8.99 5.14
C GLU A 183 -16.31 -10.21 4.53
N LEU A 184 -15.87 -11.42 4.84
CA LEU A 184 -16.55 -12.65 4.40
C LEU A 184 -17.97 -12.76 4.99
N LEU A 185 -18.15 -12.37 6.25
CA LEU A 185 -19.46 -12.34 6.89
C LEU A 185 -20.37 -11.28 6.26
N GLU A 186 -19.84 -10.08 5.98
CA GLU A 186 -20.58 -9.02 5.27
C GLU A 186 -21.03 -9.47 3.88
N ILE A 187 -20.14 -10.15 3.12
CA ILE A 187 -20.49 -10.73 1.81
C ILE A 187 -21.62 -11.78 1.93
N ARG A 188 -21.67 -12.51 3.04
CA ARG A 188 -22.75 -13.47 3.36
C ARG A 188 -24.01 -12.80 3.93
N LYS A 189 -24.13 -11.47 3.86
CA LYS A 189 -25.27 -10.66 4.32
C LYS A 189 -25.47 -10.66 5.84
N PHE A 190 -24.43 -10.94 6.62
CA PHE A 190 -24.47 -10.65 8.05
C PHE A 190 -24.36 -9.15 8.27
N HIS A 191 -25.26 -8.60 9.08
CA HIS A 191 -25.28 -7.16 9.38
C HIS A 191 -24.18 -6.84 10.38
N MET A 192 -23.09 -6.24 9.90
CA MET A 192 -22.02 -5.70 10.73
C MET A 192 -21.77 -4.22 10.40
N PRO A 193 -21.26 -3.43 11.36
CA PRO A 193 -20.85 -2.07 11.06
C PRO A 193 -19.69 -2.05 10.07
N TYR A 194 -19.93 -1.49 8.88
CA TYR A 194 -19.00 -1.45 7.74
C TYR A 194 -17.62 -0.83 8.03
N PHE A 195 -17.48 -0.08 9.13
CA PHE A 195 -16.25 0.63 9.46
C PHE A 195 -15.24 -0.22 10.24
N ILE A 196 -15.65 -1.33 10.86
CA ILE A 196 -14.79 -2.09 11.77
C ILE A 196 -13.63 -2.72 11.02
N ALA A 197 -13.91 -3.49 9.96
CA ALA A 197 -12.86 -4.17 9.19
C ALA A 197 -11.88 -3.18 8.53
N PRO A 198 -12.34 -2.12 7.81
CA PRO A 198 -11.42 -1.15 7.21
C PRO A 198 -10.52 -0.41 8.21
N VAL A 199 -11.03 -0.06 9.40
CA VAL A 199 -10.22 0.58 10.45
C VAL A 199 -9.11 -0.37 10.92
N MET A 200 -9.45 -1.65 11.11
CA MET A 200 -8.48 -2.67 11.48
C MET A 200 -7.40 -2.88 10.41
N VAL A 201 -7.78 -2.92 9.12
CA VAL A 201 -6.85 -3.01 7.99
C VAL A 201 -5.89 -1.82 7.95
N ILE A 202 -6.40 -0.59 8.11
CA ILE A 202 -5.56 0.62 8.11
C ILE A 202 -4.58 0.61 9.29
N ILE A 203 -5.03 0.26 10.49
CA ILE A 203 -4.17 0.17 11.68
C ILE A 203 -3.13 -0.94 11.50
N GLY A 204 -3.54 -2.12 11.04
CA GLY A 204 -2.67 -3.25 10.77
C GLY A 204 -1.59 -2.93 9.72
N GLY A 205 -1.98 -2.30 8.62
CA GLY A 205 -1.07 -1.84 7.58
C GLY A 205 -0.10 -0.75 8.05
N LEU A 206 -0.53 0.14 8.95
CA LEU A 206 0.37 1.13 9.58
C LEU A 206 1.42 0.43 10.47
N ILE A 207 0.97 -0.48 11.34
CA ILE A 207 1.83 -1.25 12.23
C ILE A 207 2.81 -2.12 11.42
N PHE A 208 2.34 -2.76 10.35
CA PHE A 208 3.18 -3.53 9.43
C PHE A 208 4.37 -2.73 8.91
N ARG A 209 4.12 -1.51 8.42
CA ARG A 209 5.18 -0.62 7.91
C ARG A 209 6.21 -0.30 8.99
N PHE A 210 5.77 -0.01 10.21
CA PHE A 210 6.69 0.23 11.33
C PHE A 210 7.50 -1.02 11.68
N ILE A 211 6.85 -2.18 11.82
CA ILE A 211 7.52 -3.43 12.20
C ILE A 211 8.58 -3.81 11.16
N ILE A 212 8.27 -3.78 9.86
CA ILE A 212 9.24 -4.16 8.82
C ILE A 212 10.45 -3.23 8.81
N VAL A 213 10.25 -1.93 9.05
CA VAL A 213 11.37 -0.98 9.14
C VAL A 213 12.20 -1.23 10.40
N TYR A 214 11.59 -1.30 11.58
CA TYR A 214 12.34 -1.49 12.82
C TYR A 214 13.01 -2.86 12.93
N ALA A 215 12.33 -3.94 12.52
CA ALA A 215 12.89 -5.27 12.48
C ALA A 215 14.06 -5.36 11.50
N GLY A 216 14.00 -4.67 10.36
CA GLY A 216 15.12 -4.63 9.43
C GLY A 216 16.32 -3.86 9.98
N GLN A 217 16.11 -2.80 10.75
CA GLN A 217 17.19 -2.12 11.47
C GLN A 217 17.82 -2.99 12.58
N ALA A 218 17.04 -3.89 13.17
CA ALA A 218 17.53 -4.88 14.14
C ALA A 218 18.31 -6.01 13.44
N SER A 219 17.90 -6.43 12.25
CA SER A 219 18.64 -7.41 11.45
C SER A 219 19.94 -6.79 10.93
N ARG A 220 21.09 -7.25 11.44
CA ARG A 220 22.43 -6.82 11.03
C ARG A 220 23.21 -8.04 10.59
N TRP A 221 24.10 -7.86 9.61
CA TRP A 221 25.24 -8.75 9.49
C TRP A 221 26.10 -8.54 10.74
N LEU A 222 26.06 -9.48 11.67
CA LEU A 222 27.07 -9.57 12.71
C LEU A 222 28.30 -10.21 12.06
N TYR A 223 29.39 -9.45 12.01
CA TYR A 223 30.71 -10.00 11.72
C TYR A 223 31.21 -10.82 12.91
#